data_AF-A0A0Q7BB29-F1
#
_entry.id   AF-A0A0Q7BB29-F1
#
_cell.length_a   1.000
_cell.length_b   1.000
_cell.length_c   1.000
_cell.angle_alpha   90.00
_cell.angle_beta   90.00
_cell.angle_gamma   90.00
#
_symmetry.space_group_name_H-M   'P 1'
#
loop_
_entity.id
_entity.type
_entity.pdbx_description
1 polymer ?
#
loop_
_entity_poly.entity_id
_entity_poly.type
_entity_poly.pdbx_seq_one_letter_code
_entity_poly.pdbx_strand_id
1 'polypeptide(L)'
;MAAAVLLLAGGAAVWRFGDKPAADAPVAAQAAAPAMHVLPAVLTVPAVVASAPAVAAQSAASMPAVPGRPKVAGLPDVESPTESLRKVQLGLNGGTAEDALTAARTLQHCAMMAKAPEALFSVRDQPELMPANVRKAIKDMGGEERVSNETLARAQSEQRRCQVFDAATMARSGELFQKAHDGKAAGAAMAYLQSLQAPDAKGKADPALIASLQANVRKAADAGDPDTLMPLAMASGDLARDLGITPIQRNAYRNAYVQIQDERMPGMGKAMAKIIDAVAQMGSPAPLTAVQQREADALTTQIVDASRRARKG
;
A
#
# COMPACT_ATOMS: atom_id res chain seq x y z
N MET A 1 16.82 -16.37 -3.54
CA MET A 1 17.26 -15.62 -2.35
C MET A 1 16.56 -14.28 -2.35
N ALA A 2 15.86 -14.01 -1.25
CA ALA A 2 15.18 -12.77 -0.86
C ALA A 2 14.52 -11.91 -1.93
N ALA A 3 13.19 -12.00 -1.94
CA ALA A 3 12.36 -10.81 -1.96
C ALA A 3 11.30 -11.03 -0.86
N ALA A 4 11.43 -10.31 0.25
CA ALA A 4 10.30 -10.13 1.16
C ALA A 4 9.30 -9.26 0.41
N VAL A 5 8.40 -9.92 -0.31
CA VAL A 5 7.27 -9.31 -0.99
C VAL A 5 6.32 -8.83 0.12
N LEU A 6 6.57 -7.62 0.61
CA LEU A 6 5.55 -6.83 1.28
C LEU A 6 4.47 -6.57 0.22
N LEU A 7 3.48 -7.45 0.19
CA LEU A 7 2.22 -7.22 -0.49
C LEU A 7 1.51 -6.07 0.21
N LEU A 8 1.93 -4.87 -0.15
CA LEU A 8 1.09 -3.69 -0.12
C LEU A 8 0.18 -3.71 -1.35
N ALA A 9 -0.61 -4.78 -1.46
CA ALA A 9 -1.84 -4.75 -2.20
C ALA A 9 -2.90 -4.25 -1.22
N GLY A 10 -3.43 -3.05 -1.48
CA GLY A 10 -4.59 -2.49 -0.80
C GLY A 10 -5.88 -3.27 -1.08
N GLY A 11 -5.88 -4.57 -0.80
CA GLY A 11 -6.96 -5.51 -1.08
C GLY A 11 -7.22 -6.51 0.06
N ALA A 12 -6.67 -6.28 1.25
CA ALA A 12 -7.26 -6.80 2.49
C ALA A 12 -8.09 -5.67 3.08
N ALA A 13 -9.29 -5.48 2.53
CA ALA A 13 -10.33 -4.73 3.19
C ALA A 13 -10.42 -5.24 4.64
N VAL A 14 -10.14 -4.35 5.59
CA VAL A 14 -11.02 -4.17 6.75
C VAL A 14 -11.43 -5.49 7.40
N TRP A 15 -10.50 -6.13 8.11
CA TRP A 15 -10.92 -6.84 9.32
C TRP A 15 -11.18 -5.77 10.38
N ARG A 16 -12.28 -5.02 10.20
CA ARG A 16 -12.92 -4.34 11.33
C ARG A 16 -13.36 -5.49 12.23
N PHE A 17 -12.74 -5.55 13.41
CA PHE A 17 -13.39 -6.14 14.56
C PHE A 17 -14.76 -5.47 14.66
N GLY A 18 -15.79 -6.19 14.23
CA GLY A 18 -17.15 -5.84 14.56
C GLY A 18 -17.26 -5.92 16.06
N ASP A 19 -17.70 -4.81 16.67
CA ASP A 19 -18.45 -4.89 17.91
C ASP A 19 -19.43 -6.05 17.78
N LYS A 20 -19.30 -7.05 18.65
CA LYS A 20 -20.40 -7.99 18.86
C LYS A 20 -21.58 -7.16 19.36
N PRO A 21 -22.72 -7.09 18.68
CA PRO A 21 -23.92 -6.62 19.35
C PRO A 21 -24.24 -7.69 20.42
N ALA A 22 -24.12 -7.31 21.69
CA ALA A 22 -24.74 -8.07 22.75
C ALA A 22 -26.25 -8.05 22.51
N ALA A 23 -26.84 -9.24 22.43
CA ALA A 23 -28.26 -9.44 22.19
C ALA A 23 -29.11 -8.81 23.30
N ASP A 24 -30.18 -8.14 22.85
CA ASP A 24 -31.47 -7.83 23.48
C ASP A 24 -31.57 -7.72 25.01
N ALA A 25 -31.83 -6.49 25.47
CA ALA A 25 -32.82 -6.24 26.52
C ALA A 25 -33.48 -4.85 26.29
N PRO A 26 -34.82 -4.74 26.22
CA PRO A 26 -35.50 -3.47 26.01
C PRO A 26 -35.80 -2.83 27.36
N VAL A 27 -35.27 -1.62 27.65
CA VAL A 27 -35.80 -0.79 28.75
C VAL A 27 -35.81 0.69 28.35
N ALA A 28 -37.03 1.17 28.16
CA ALA A 28 -37.61 2.49 28.41
C ALA A 28 -36.83 3.78 28.09
N ALA A 29 -37.52 4.61 27.30
CA ALA A 29 -37.21 6.00 27.02
C ALA A 29 -37.12 6.87 28.28
N GLN A 30 -36.14 7.77 28.31
CA GLN A 30 -36.27 9.06 28.99
C GLN A 30 -35.38 10.12 28.33
N ALA A 31 -36.02 11.19 27.89
CA ALA A 31 -35.40 12.37 27.32
C ALA A 31 -35.00 13.36 28.43
N ALA A 32 -33.81 13.95 28.34
CA ALA A 32 -33.50 15.32 28.79
C ALA A 32 -32.09 15.73 28.32
N ALA A 33 -31.99 16.88 27.64
CA ALA A 33 -30.75 17.66 27.44
C ALA A 33 -30.62 18.71 28.59
N PRO A 34 -29.68 19.67 28.58
CA PRO A 34 -28.24 19.71 28.27
C PRO A 34 -27.40 20.29 29.46
N ALA A 35 -26.06 20.26 29.42
CA ALA A 35 -25.21 21.25 30.14
C ALA A 35 -23.73 21.24 29.71
N MET A 36 -23.14 22.44 29.74
CA MET A 36 -21.79 22.85 29.34
C MET A 36 -20.67 22.49 30.33
N HIS A 37 -19.44 22.51 29.79
CA HIS A 37 -18.13 22.87 30.39
C HIS A 37 -17.67 22.23 31.71
N VAL A 38 -16.43 21.72 31.72
CA VAL A 38 -15.33 22.06 32.67
C VAL A 38 -14.06 21.25 32.29
N LEU A 39 -12.99 21.94 31.90
CA LEU A 39 -11.59 21.57 32.17
C LEU A 39 -11.22 22.16 33.55
N PRO A 40 -10.35 21.52 34.36
CA PRO A 40 -8.90 21.84 34.38
C PRO A 40 -8.00 20.58 34.52
N ALA A 41 -6.79 20.53 33.93
CA ALA A 41 -5.47 21.00 34.45
C ALA A 41 -5.05 20.22 35.75
N VAL A 42 -3.85 19.72 36.02
CA VAL A 42 -2.44 19.97 35.65
C VAL A 42 -1.65 18.72 36.10
N LEU A 43 -0.55 18.35 35.44
CA LEU A 43 0.69 17.94 36.15
C LEU A 43 1.90 18.25 35.26
N THR A 44 2.67 19.25 35.70
CA THR A 44 3.90 19.75 35.09
C THR A 44 5.15 19.25 35.81
N VAL A 45 6.09 18.68 35.03
CA VAL A 45 7.54 19.01 34.92
C VAL A 45 8.44 18.63 36.14
N PRO A 46 9.69 18.13 35.93
CA PRO A 46 10.82 19.01 35.64
C PRO A 46 11.61 18.68 34.37
N ALA A 47 12.14 19.75 33.78
CA ALA A 47 13.17 19.75 32.77
C ALA A 47 14.51 19.25 33.34
N VAL A 48 15.29 18.55 32.53
CA VAL A 48 16.74 18.45 32.70
C VAL A 48 17.37 18.89 31.39
N VAL A 49 18.07 20.02 31.45
CA VAL A 49 19.04 20.45 30.45
C VAL A 49 20.28 19.61 30.65
N ALA A 50 20.66 18.78 29.68
CA ALA A 50 22.01 18.22 29.60
C ALA A 50 22.36 17.82 28.16
N SER A 51 23.35 18.54 27.66
CA SER A 51 24.20 18.37 26.49
C SER A 51 24.29 16.98 25.85
N ALA A 52 24.32 16.99 24.50
CA ALA A 52 24.82 15.89 23.68
C ALA A 52 26.24 15.46 24.11
N PRO A 53 26.55 14.17 23.92
CA PRO A 53 27.73 13.85 23.13
C PRO A 53 27.35 12.99 21.93
N ALA A 54 27.94 13.35 20.78
CA ALA A 54 28.09 12.46 19.66
C ALA A 54 28.83 11.19 20.11
N VAL A 55 28.23 10.02 19.90
CA VAL A 55 28.93 8.73 20.01
C VAL A 55 28.75 7.96 18.72
N ALA A 56 29.83 7.96 17.96
CA ALA A 56 30.29 7.00 16.97
C ALA A 56 29.25 6.07 16.33
N ALA A 57 29.04 6.30 15.03
CA ALA A 57 28.85 5.21 14.09
C ALA A 57 30.01 4.21 14.25
N GLN A 58 29.72 3.01 14.74
CA GLN A 58 30.58 1.84 14.55
C GLN A 58 29.83 0.82 13.73
N SER A 59 30.29 0.75 12.48
CA SER A 59 30.10 -0.29 11.49
C SER A 59 30.51 -1.67 11.98
N ALA A 60 29.80 -2.66 11.44
CA ALA A 60 30.22 -4.05 11.20
C ALA A 60 30.40 -4.97 12.42
N ALA A 61 29.31 -5.61 12.84
CA ALA A 61 29.38 -6.94 13.42
C ALA A 61 29.30 -7.99 12.29
N SER A 62 30.46 -8.47 11.87
CA SER A 62 30.63 -9.65 11.02
C SER A 62 29.96 -10.86 11.67
N MET A 63 28.87 -11.36 11.09
CA MET A 63 28.36 -12.68 11.44
C MET A 63 29.17 -13.77 10.72
N PRO A 64 29.48 -14.90 11.37
CA PRO A 64 30.22 -16.00 10.76
C PRO A 64 29.42 -16.58 9.58
N ALA A 65 30.09 -16.70 8.44
CA ALA A 65 29.51 -17.20 7.21
C ALA A 65 29.17 -18.70 7.36
N VAL A 66 27.87 -19.02 7.27
CA VAL A 66 27.41 -20.40 7.09
C VAL A 66 27.61 -20.76 5.61
N PRO A 67 28.43 -21.78 5.27
CA PRO A 67 28.64 -22.16 3.87
C PRO A 67 27.34 -22.67 3.23
N GLY A 68 26.98 -22.15 2.05
CA GLY A 68 25.91 -22.70 1.21
C GLY A 68 24.66 -21.82 1.02
N ARG A 69 24.54 -20.67 1.69
CA ARG A 69 23.53 -19.65 1.33
C ARG A 69 24.14 -18.71 0.29
N PRO A 70 23.46 -18.39 -0.85
CA PRO A 70 23.91 -17.33 -1.74
C PRO A 70 24.05 -16.01 -0.95
N LYS A 71 24.66 -14.96 -1.50
CA LYS A 71 24.60 -13.63 -0.89
C LYS A 71 23.31 -12.96 -1.37
N VAL A 72 22.34 -12.76 -0.49
CA VAL A 72 21.25 -11.80 -0.78
C VAL A 72 21.93 -10.44 -0.90
N ALA A 73 21.79 -9.78 -2.06
CA ALA A 73 22.13 -8.37 -2.20
C ALA A 73 21.48 -7.60 -1.04
N GLY A 74 22.26 -6.77 -0.35
CA GLY A 74 21.85 -6.10 0.89
C GLY A 74 20.43 -5.54 0.81
N LEU A 75 19.68 -5.70 1.90
CA LEU A 75 18.42 -4.98 2.10
C LEU A 75 18.63 -3.50 1.70
N PRO A 76 17.69 -2.86 0.98
CA PRO A 76 17.84 -1.46 0.63
C PRO A 76 18.11 -0.65 1.90
N ASP A 77 18.99 0.35 1.80
CA ASP A 77 19.30 1.25 2.91
C ASP A 77 17.99 1.66 3.59
N VAL A 78 17.89 1.37 4.89
CA VAL A 78 16.70 1.72 5.67
C VAL A 78 16.68 3.24 5.73
N GLU A 79 15.74 3.84 4.98
CA GLU A 79 15.54 5.28 4.94
C GLU A 79 15.53 5.84 6.37
N SER A 80 16.26 6.93 6.60
CA SER A 80 16.33 7.54 7.94
C SER A 80 15.07 8.36 8.25
N PRO A 81 14.70 8.54 9.53
CA PRO A 81 13.57 9.40 9.91
C PRO A 81 13.71 10.84 9.38
N THR A 82 14.94 11.35 9.38
CA THR A 82 15.27 12.69 8.87
C THR A 82 15.03 12.80 7.36
N GLU A 83 15.34 11.76 6.60
CA GLU A 83 15.09 11.75 5.16
C GLU A 83 13.60 11.75 4.84
N SER A 84 12.81 10.95 5.57
CA SER A 84 11.36 10.95 5.43
C SER A 84 10.77 12.31 5.77
N LEU A 85 11.23 12.94 6.87
CA LEU A 85 10.82 14.29 7.25
C LEU A 85 11.12 15.29 6.14
N ARG A 86 12.32 15.24 5.55
CA ARG A 86 12.74 16.12 4.45
C ARG A 86 11.83 15.99 3.23
N LYS A 87 11.51 14.75 2.81
CA LYS A 87 10.60 14.49 1.68
C LYS A 87 9.21 15.08 1.91
N VAL A 88 8.67 14.87 3.12
CA VAL A 88 7.36 15.39 3.49
C VAL A 88 7.35 16.92 3.54
N GLN A 89 8.36 17.54 4.17
CA GLN A 89 8.49 18.99 4.21
C GLN A 89 8.58 19.61 2.81
N LEU A 90 9.32 18.98 1.89
CA LEU A 90 9.40 19.44 0.50
C LEU A 90 8.03 19.44 -0.19
N GLY A 91 7.26 18.35 -0.08
CA GLY A 91 5.92 18.26 -0.66
C GLY A 91 4.93 19.26 -0.06
N LEU A 92 5.00 19.47 1.26
CA LEU A 92 4.14 20.39 2.00
C LEU A 92 4.46 21.87 1.71
N ASN A 93 5.75 22.23 1.57
CA ASN A 93 6.21 23.63 1.49
C ASN A 93 6.36 24.15 0.05
N GLY A 94 5.66 23.57 -0.92
CA GLY A 94 5.64 24.09 -2.30
C GLY A 94 6.58 23.40 -3.28
N GLY A 95 7.04 22.18 -3.01
CA GLY A 95 7.72 21.32 -3.99
C GLY A 95 6.86 20.97 -5.20
N THR A 96 7.44 20.23 -6.15
CA THR A 96 6.79 19.84 -7.41
C THR A 96 5.61 18.88 -7.19
N ALA A 97 4.90 18.55 -8.27
CA ALA A 97 3.82 17.56 -8.22
C ALA A 97 4.35 16.16 -7.80
N GLU A 98 5.56 15.80 -8.22
CA GLU A 98 6.26 14.57 -7.86
C GLU A 98 6.71 14.58 -6.39
N ASP A 99 7.16 15.73 -5.89
CA ASP A 99 7.47 15.91 -4.46
C ASP A 99 6.21 15.74 -3.60
N ALA A 100 5.08 16.30 -4.05
CA ALA A 100 3.79 16.13 -3.39
C ALA A 100 3.35 14.65 -3.40
N LEU A 101 3.50 13.95 -4.53
CA LEU A 101 3.19 12.52 -4.63
C LEU A 101 4.07 11.68 -3.70
N THR A 102 5.37 12.00 -3.64
CA THR A 102 6.33 11.31 -2.77
C THR A 102 5.98 11.53 -1.31
N ALA A 103 5.72 12.78 -0.91
CA ALA A 103 5.28 13.12 0.43
C ALA A 103 3.96 12.41 0.81
N ALA A 104 2.99 12.38 -0.09
CA ALA A 104 1.72 11.69 0.12
C ALA A 104 1.90 10.20 0.38
N ARG A 105 2.72 9.52 -0.45
CA ARG A 105 3.07 8.10 -0.30
C ARG A 105 3.80 7.83 1.01
N THR A 106 4.77 8.69 1.38
CA THR A 106 5.48 8.58 2.66
C THR A 106 4.52 8.70 3.85
N LEU A 107 3.62 9.69 3.83
CA LEU A 107 2.64 9.88 4.90
C LEU A 107 1.62 8.75 4.98
N GLN A 108 1.10 8.27 3.84
CA GLN A 108 0.19 7.12 3.80
C GLN A 108 0.88 5.85 4.32
N HIS A 109 2.13 5.61 3.94
CA HIS A 109 2.93 4.51 4.46
C HIS A 109 3.12 4.62 5.97
N CYS A 110 3.42 5.82 6.49
CA CYS A 110 3.57 6.04 7.91
C CYS A 110 2.26 5.89 8.69
N ALA A 111 1.13 6.33 8.15
CA ALA A 111 -0.18 6.12 8.75
C ALA A 111 -0.52 4.63 8.88
N MET A 112 -0.13 3.83 7.88
CA MET A 112 -0.27 2.38 7.94
C MET A 112 0.69 1.74 8.96
N MET A 113 1.97 2.13 8.96
CA MET A 113 2.98 1.58 9.88
C MET A 113 2.71 1.95 11.34
N ALA A 114 1.98 3.03 11.61
CA ALA A 114 1.53 3.38 12.96
C ALA A 114 0.68 2.26 13.60
N LYS A 115 -0.07 1.49 12.79
CA LYS A 115 -0.99 0.41 13.24
C LYS A 115 -0.50 -0.99 12.89
N ALA A 116 0.47 -1.11 11.99
CA ALA A 116 0.90 -2.41 11.45
C ALA A 116 1.46 -3.38 12.50
N PRO A 117 2.30 -2.97 13.48
CA PRO A 117 2.84 -3.90 14.47
C PRO A 117 1.75 -4.58 15.30
N GLU A 118 0.74 -3.85 15.74
CA GLU A 118 -0.38 -4.40 16.52
C GLU A 118 -1.17 -5.45 15.72
N ALA A 119 -1.45 -5.14 14.45
CA ALA A 119 -2.11 -6.09 13.54
C ALA A 119 -1.26 -7.35 13.32
N LEU A 120 0.06 -7.20 13.15
CA LEU A 120 0.98 -8.32 12.95
C LEU A 120 1.12 -9.20 14.21
N PHE A 121 1.14 -8.61 15.40
CA PHE A 121 1.09 -9.37 16.65
C PHE A 121 -0.22 -10.17 16.76
N SER A 122 -1.35 -9.54 16.44
CA SER A 122 -2.65 -10.22 16.46
C SER A 122 -2.70 -11.42 15.51
N VAL A 123 -2.14 -11.29 14.30
CA VAL A 123 -2.06 -12.40 13.33
C VAL A 123 -1.07 -13.48 13.79
N ARG A 124 0.05 -13.12 14.41
CA ARG A 124 1.01 -14.09 14.96
C ARG A 124 0.37 -14.93 16.06
N ASP A 125 -0.34 -14.27 16.97
CA ASP A 125 -0.91 -14.91 18.16
C ASP A 125 -2.21 -15.66 17.85
N GLN A 126 -2.91 -15.28 16.77
CA GLN A 126 -4.13 -15.94 16.30
C GLN A 126 -4.07 -16.19 14.77
N PRO A 127 -3.26 -17.16 14.32
CA PRO A 127 -3.05 -17.42 12.88
C PRO A 127 -4.32 -17.95 12.17
N GLU A 128 -5.32 -18.40 12.93
CA GLU A 128 -6.63 -18.84 12.41
C GLU A 128 -7.50 -17.68 11.93
N LEU A 129 -7.20 -16.45 12.34
CA LEU A 129 -7.90 -15.25 11.85
C LEU A 129 -7.59 -14.95 10.38
N MET A 130 -6.51 -15.52 9.83
CA MET A 130 -6.16 -15.35 8.43
C MET A 130 -6.92 -16.38 7.57
N PRO A 131 -7.73 -15.95 6.59
CA PRO A 131 -8.46 -16.86 5.72
C PRO A 131 -7.53 -17.85 5.00
N ALA A 132 -7.97 -19.10 4.82
CA ALA A 132 -7.13 -20.16 4.25
C ALA A 132 -6.61 -19.84 2.83
N ASN A 133 -7.43 -19.18 2.00
CA ASN A 133 -7.04 -18.69 0.68
C ASN A 133 -5.94 -17.61 0.76
N VAL A 134 -5.99 -16.74 1.77
CA VAL A 134 -4.94 -15.72 2.03
C VAL A 134 -3.66 -16.39 2.52
N ARG A 135 -3.74 -17.34 3.46
CA ARG A 135 -2.57 -18.12 3.93
C ARG A 135 -1.86 -18.83 2.78
N LYS A 136 -2.64 -19.49 1.91
CA LYS A 136 -2.13 -20.17 0.73
C LYS A 136 -1.47 -19.18 -0.24
N ALA A 137 -2.13 -18.06 -0.54
CA ALA A 137 -1.56 -17.03 -1.41
C ALA A 137 -0.21 -16.52 -0.90
N ILE A 138 -0.10 -16.21 0.40
CA ILE A 138 1.15 -15.76 1.02
C ILE A 138 2.26 -16.81 0.85
N LYS A 139 1.96 -18.08 1.15
CA LYS A 139 2.90 -19.19 0.95
C LYS A 139 3.33 -19.33 -0.51
N ASP A 140 2.38 -19.25 -1.43
CA ASP A 140 2.65 -19.35 -2.86
C ASP A 140 3.57 -18.21 -3.33
N MET A 141 3.44 -17.00 -2.76
CA MET A 141 4.34 -15.87 -3.03
C MET A 141 5.73 -16.01 -2.40
N GLY A 142 5.99 -17.08 -1.66
CA GLY A 142 7.25 -17.30 -0.93
C GLY A 142 7.29 -16.59 0.43
N GLY A 143 6.15 -16.12 0.91
CA GLY A 143 5.99 -15.60 2.27
C GLY A 143 5.91 -16.73 3.31
N GLU A 144 6.11 -16.36 4.56
CA GLU A 144 6.04 -17.28 5.69
C GLU A 144 4.58 -17.58 6.07
N GLU A 145 4.28 -18.81 6.47
CA GLU A 145 2.94 -19.20 6.96
C GLU A 145 2.55 -18.49 8.27
N ARG A 146 3.53 -17.94 8.97
CA ARG A 146 3.37 -17.18 10.21
C ARG A 146 4.17 -15.90 10.14
N VAL A 147 3.72 -14.89 10.89
CA VAL A 147 4.48 -13.66 11.07
C VAL A 147 5.74 -13.97 11.86
N SER A 148 6.92 -13.84 11.25
CA SER A 148 8.20 -13.98 11.94
C SER A 148 8.51 -12.81 12.87
N ASN A 149 9.39 -13.08 13.83
CA ASN A 149 9.99 -12.04 14.66
C ASN A 149 10.77 -11.01 13.81
N GLU A 150 11.36 -11.42 12.69
CA GLU A 150 12.02 -10.50 11.75
C GLU A 150 11.00 -9.53 11.10
N THR A 151 9.85 -10.05 10.69
CA THR A 151 8.75 -9.22 10.13
C THR A 151 8.23 -8.22 11.16
N LEU A 152 8.05 -8.65 12.41
CA LEU A 152 7.65 -7.77 13.52
C LEU A 152 8.72 -6.72 13.83
N ALA A 153 9.99 -7.12 13.93
CA ALA A 153 11.09 -6.19 14.19
C ALA A 153 11.21 -5.13 13.09
N ARG A 154 11.02 -5.53 11.83
CA ARG A 154 10.97 -4.60 10.70
C ARG A 154 9.80 -3.64 10.82
N ALA A 155 8.57 -4.14 11.04
CA ALA A 155 7.40 -3.27 11.19
C ALA A 155 7.53 -2.28 12.35
N GLN A 156 8.10 -2.71 13.48
CA GLN A 156 8.40 -1.82 14.61
C GLN A 156 9.49 -0.80 14.27
N SER A 157 10.50 -1.17 13.49
CA SER A 157 11.53 -0.24 13.01
C SER A 157 10.94 0.83 12.10
N GLU A 158 10.07 0.44 11.17
CA GLU A 158 9.33 1.34 10.29
C GLU A 158 8.39 2.25 11.08
N GLN A 159 7.68 1.70 12.08
CA GLN A 159 6.85 2.47 12.99
C GLN A 159 7.69 3.55 13.71
N ARG A 160 8.86 3.19 14.27
CA ARG A 160 9.78 4.15 14.89
C ARG A 160 10.26 5.21 13.91
N ARG A 161 10.56 4.85 12.66
CA ARG A 161 10.90 5.83 11.62
C ARG A 161 9.80 6.87 11.41
N CYS A 162 8.55 6.42 11.46
CA CYS A 162 7.38 7.26 11.23
C CYS A 162 6.92 8.08 12.43
N GLN A 163 7.51 7.91 13.62
CA GLN A 163 7.16 8.69 14.83
C GLN A 163 7.47 10.20 14.70
N VAL A 164 8.23 10.61 13.68
CA VAL A 164 8.50 12.02 13.40
C VAL A 164 7.26 12.78 12.87
N PHE A 165 6.20 12.05 12.46
CA PHE A 165 4.96 12.65 11.97
C PHE A 165 3.83 12.47 12.98
N ASP A 166 3.17 13.57 13.31
CA ASP A 166 1.93 13.52 14.08
C ASP A 166 0.74 13.05 13.22
N ALA A 167 -0.37 12.72 13.89
CA ALA A 167 -1.58 12.25 13.23
C ALA A 167 -2.17 13.29 12.27
N ALA A 168 -2.06 14.59 12.59
CA ALA A 168 -2.54 15.66 11.75
C ALA A 168 -1.78 15.72 10.43
N THR A 169 -0.45 15.61 10.47
CA THR A 169 0.42 15.59 9.29
C THR A 169 0.12 14.37 8.43
N MET A 170 -0.02 13.18 9.03
CA MET A 170 -0.36 11.96 8.30
C MET A 170 -1.73 12.06 7.59
N ALA A 171 -2.70 12.74 8.19
CA ALA A 171 -4.02 12.96 7.61
C ALA A 171 -4.00 13.85 6.34
N ARG A 172 -2.92 14.63 6.12
CA ARG A 172 -2.77 15.49 4.94
C ARG A 172 -2.33 14.74 3.67
N SER A 173 -2.13 13.43 3.74
CA SER A 173 -1.77 12.61 2.57
C SER A 173 -2.79 12.76 1.43
N GLY A 174 -4.09 12.87 1.73
CA GLY A 174 -5.15 13.08 0.73
C GLY A 174 -4.99 14.41 -0.04
N GLU A 175 -4.71 15.51 0.67
CA GLU A 175 -4.46 16.82 0.05
C GLU A 175 -3.25 16.78 -0.90
N LEU A 176 -2.21 16.07 -0.50
CA LEU A 176 -1.00 15.92 -1.30
C LEU A 176 -1.21 15.02 -2.52
N PHE A 177 -2.02 13.97 -2.41
CA PHE A 177 -2.43 13.17 -3.57
C PHE A 177 -3.23 13.98 -4.58
N GLN A 178 -4.16 14.81 -4.09
CA GLN A 178 -4.90 15.73 -4.94
C GLN A 178 -3.95 16.72 -5.64
N LYS A 179 -3.07 17.38 -4.88
CA LYS A 179 -2.08 18.32 -5.43
C LYS A 179 -1.19 17.67 -6.49
N ALA A 180 -0.74 16.43 -6.27
CA ALA A 180 0.04 15.68 -7.23
C ALA A 180 -0.75 15.37 -8.52
N HIS A 181 -2.03 15.03 -8.37
CA HIS A 181 -2.92 14.76 -9.50
C HIS A 181 -3.21 16.03 -10.32
N ASP A 182 -3.54 17.14 -9.66
CA ASP A 182 -3.74 18.45 -10.30
C ASP A 182 -2.47 18.93 -11.02
N GLY A 183 -1.31 18.66 -10.41
CA GLY A 183 0.02 18.89 -11.00
C GLY A 183 0.45 17.88 -12.06
N LYS A 184 -0.39 16.89 -12.40
CA LYS A 184 -0.17 15.85 -13.42
C LYS A 184 1.07 14.96 -13.19
N ALA A 185 1.45 14.73 -11.94
CA ALA A 185 2.52 13.77 -11.64
C ALA A 185 2.16 12.35 -12.13
N ALA A 186 3.15 11.63 -12.66
CA ALA A 186 2.98 10.27 -13.13
C ALA A 186 2.49 9.35 -11.99
N GLY A 187 1.52 8.48 -12.28
CA GLY A 187 0.91 7.59 -11.28
C GLY A 187 0.06 8.28 -10.19
N ALA A 188 -0.08 9.63 -10.21
CA ALA A 188 -0.82 10.34 -9.17
C ALA A 188 -2.33 10.07 -9.22
N ALA A 189 -2.92 9.91 -10.41
CA ALA A 189 -4.33 9.56 -10.55
C ALA A 189 -4.67 8.23 -9.86
N MET A 190 -3.79 7.23 -10.02
CA MET A 190 -3.95 5.92 -9.41
C MET A 190 -3.78 5.99 -7.88
N ALA A 191 -2.74 6.68 -7.41
CA ALA A 191 -2.49 6.85 -5.98
C ALA A 191 -3.63 7.63 -5.30
N TYR A 192 -4.14 8.69 -5.95
CA TYR A 192 -5.25 9.46 -5.42
C TYR A 192 -6.53 8.64 -5.36
N LEU A 193 -6.86 7.91 -6.43
CA LEU A 193 -8.01 7.00 -6.44
C LEU A 193 -7.93 5.96 -5.32
N GLN A 194 -6.76 5.33 -5.12
CA GLN A 194 -6.57 4.37 -4.02
C GLN A 194 -6.76 5.01 -2.64
N SER A 195 -6.30 6.25 -2.45
CA SER A 195 -6.50 6.97 -1.18
C SER A 195 -7.98 7.23 -0.89
N LEU A 196 -8.78 7.52 -1.92
CA LEU A 196 -10.23 7.75 -1.78
C LEU A 196 -11.02 6.45 -1.57
N GLN A 197 -10.45 5.31 -1.97
CA GLN A 197 -11.02 3.98 -1.73
C GLN A 197 -10.54 3.35 -0.41
N ALA A 198 -9.71 4.05 0.37
CA ALA A 198 -9.29 3.58 1.68
C ALA A 198 -10.51 3.46 2.63
N PRO A 199 -10.51 2.53 3.60
CA PRO A 199 -11.67 2.25 4.45
C PRO A 199 -12.28 3.45 5.17
N ASP A 200 -11.45 4.43 5.50
CA ASP A 200 -11.79 5.66 6.19
C ASP A 200 -12.28 6.78 5.26
N ALA A 201 -11.96 6.71 3.96
CA ALA A 201 -12.35 7.67 2.93
C ALA A 201 -13.47 7.16 2.00
N LYS A 202 -13.68 5.84 1.93
CA LYS A 202 -14.60 5.20 0.99
C LYS A 202 -16.03 5.71 1.18
N GLY A 203 -16.67 6.07 0.06
CA GLY A 203 -18.03 6.58 0.03
C GLY A 203 -18.19 8.06 0.42
N LYS A 204 -17.10 8.77 0.74
CA LYS A 204 -17.13 10.21 1.07
C LYS A 204 -16.77 11.11 -0.11
N ALA A 205 -16.10 10.56 -1.13
CA ALA A 205 -15.69 11.31 -2.32
C ALA A 205 -16.84 11.47 -3.32
N ASP A 206 -16.83 12.58 -4.06
CA ASP A 206 -17.77 12.82 -5.17
C ASP A 206 -17.67 11.70 -6.23
N PRO A 207 -18.79 11.03 -6.60
CA PRO A 207 -18.81 10.03 -7.67
C PRO A 207 -18.25 10.54 -9.00
N ALA A 208 -18.42 11.82 -9.34
CA ALA A 208 -17.90 12.40 -10.57
C ALA A 208 -16.36 12.47 -10.56
N LEU A 209 -15.77 12.80 -9.40
CA LEU A 209 -14.33 12.76 -9.20
C LEU A 209 -13.79 11.34 -9.33
N ILE A 210 -14.46 10.35 -8.71
CA ILE A 210 -14.08 8.93 -8.83
C ILE A 210 -14.11 8.49 -10.30
N ALA A 211 -15.17 8.79 -11.04
CA ALA A 211 -15.27 8.44 -12.45
C ALA A 211 -14.17 9.07 -13.31
N SER A 212 -13.83 10.34 -13.04
CA SER A 212 -12.74 11.06 -13.70
C SER A 212 -11.38 10.41 -13.41
N LEU A 213 -11.08 10.08 -12.15
CA LEU A 213 -9.85 9.41 -11.76
C LEU A 213 -9.74 8.01 -12.39
N GLN A 214 -10.82 7.23 -12.38
CA GLN A 214 -10.85 5.92 -13.04
C GLN A 214 -10.58 6.02 -14.55
N ALA A 215 -11.10 7.06 -15.22
CA ALA A 215 -10.81 7.30 -16.63
C ALA A 215 -9.34 7.64 -16.88
N ASN A 216 -8.75 8.50 -16.03
CA ASN A 216 -7.34 8.85 -16.09
C ASN A 216 -6.43 7.63 -15.84
N VAL A 217 -6.79 6.79 -14.86
CA VAL A 217 -6.09 5.53 -14.55
C VAL A 217 -6.13 4.58 -15.74
N ARG A 218 -7.30 4.36 -16.36
CA ARG A 218 -7.41 3.53 -17.56
C ARG A 218 -6.57 4.08 -18.70
N LYS A 219 -6.62 5.40 -18.95
CA LYS A 219 -5.79 6.04 -19.99
C LYS A 219 -4.29 5.84 -19.76
N ALA A 220 -3.81 5.96 -18.53
CA ALA A 220 -2.41 5.72 -18.18
C ALA A 220 -2.02 4.24 -18.34
N ALA A 221 -2.89 3.33 -17.91
CA ALA A 221 -2.71 1.89 -18.09
C ALA A 221 -2.64 1.51 -19.57
N ASP A 222 -3.55 2.05 -20.39
CA ASP A 222 -3.62 1.81 -21.83
C ASP A 222 -2.38 2.36 -22.57
N ALA A 223 -1.76 3.40 -22.00
CA ALA A 223 -0.48 3.95 -22.48
C ALA A 223 0.75 3.12 -22.05
N GLY A 224 0.57 2.09 -21.20
CA GLY A 224 1.65 1.24 -20.74
C GLY A 224 2.47 1.80 -19.57
N ASP A 225 1.89 2.70 -18.78
CA ASP A 225 2.52 3.28 -17.59
C ASP A 225 2.76 2.21 -16.50
N PRO A 226 4.02 1.89 -16.13
CA PRO A 226 4.31 0.85 -15.13
C PRO A 226 3.76 1.18 -13.74
N ASP A 227 3.73 2.46 -13.35
CA ASP A 227 3.28 2.88 -12.01
C ASP A 227 1.77 2.69 -11.84
N THR A 228 1.04 2.71 -12.95
CA THR A 228 -0.41 2.44 -12.98
C THR A 228 -0.70 0.96 -13.25
N LEU A 229 0.08 0.29 -14.11
CA LEU A 229 -0.13 -1.12 -14.45
C LEU A 229 0.13 -2.07 -13.27
N MET A 230 1.16 -1.83 -12.46
CA MET A 230 1.46 -2.69 -11.31
C MET A 230 0.27 -2.82 -10.35
N PRO A 231 -0.33 -1.74 -9.81
CA PRO A 231 -1.44 -1.88 -8.89
C PRO A 231 -2.71 -2.41 -9.56
N LEU A 232 -2.94 -2.15 -10.86
CA LEU A 232 -4.05 -2.74 -11.61
C LEU A 232 -3.88 -4.24 -11.84
N ALA A 233 -2.66 -4.70 -12.13
CA ALA A 233 -2.35 -6.12 -12.27
C ALA A 233 -2.57 -6.90 -10.96
N MET A 234 -2.35 -6.25 -9.82
CA MET A 234 -2.58 -6.82 -8.48
C MET A 234 -4.02 -6.63 -7.99
N ALA A 235 -4.87 -5.90 -8.71
CA ALA A 235 -6.24 -5.65 -8.28
C ALA A 235 -7.13 -6.89 -8.47
N SER A 236 -7.69 -7.41 -7.37
CA SER A 236 -8.64 -8.53 -7.37
C SER A 236 -9.91 -8.19 -6.59
N GLY A 237 -10.97 -9.00 -6.76
CA GLY A 237 -12.23 -8.85 -6.02
C GLY A 237 -12.81 -7.43 -6.06
N ASP A 238 -13.17 -6.92 -4.87
CA ASP A 238 -13.74 -5.59 -4.65
C ASP A 238 -12.80 -4.46 -5.08
N LEU A 239 -11.49 -4.61 -4.88
CA LEU A 239 -10.52 -3.57 -5.25
C LEU A 239 -10.58 -3.29 -6.75
N ALA A 240 -10.63 -4.32 -7.58
CA ALA A 240 -10.76 -4.15 -9.03
C ALA A 240 -12.09 -3.49 -9.43
N ARG A 241 -13.19 -3.79 -8.72
CA ARG A 241 -14.48 -3.12 -8.95
C ARG A 241 -14.40 -1.64 -8.55
N ASP A 242 -13.81 -1.34 -7.41
CA ASP A 242 -13.66 0.04 -6.90
C ASP A 242 -12.74 0.89 -7.80
N LEU A 243 -11.78 0.25 -8.48
CA LEU A 243 -10.94 0.86 -9.51
C LEU A 243 -11.65 0.98 -10.87
N GLY A 244 -12.87 0.46 -11.02
CA GLY A 244 -13.67 0.59 -12.23
C GLY A 244 -13.08 -0.17 -13.42
N ILE A 245 -12.44 -1.31 -13.19
CA ILE A 245 -11.88 -2.17 -14.25
C ILE A 245 -12.71 -3.43 -14.49
N THR A 246 -12.92 -3.75 -15.76
CA THR A 246 -13.66 -4.94 -16.17
C THR A 246 -12.82 -6.22 -16.03
N PRO A 247 -13.42 -7.42 -16.05
CA PRO A 247 -12.66 -8.67 -16.09
C PRO A 247 -11.68 -8.78 -17.27
N ILE A 248 -12.07 -8.29 -18.45
CA ILE A 248 -11.23 -8.24 -19.65
C ILE A 248 -10.02 -7.33 -19.41
N GLN A 249 -10.27 -6.09 -18.97
CA GLN A 249 -9.21 -5.11 -18.66
C GLN A 249 -8.25 -5.62 -17.61
N ARG A 250 -8.76 -6.25 -16.55
CA ARG A 250 -7.93 -6.83 -15.48
C ARG A 250 -6.97 -7.89 -16.02
N ASN A 251 -7.45 -8.81 -16.86
CA ASN A 251 -6.59 -9.83 -17.46
C ASN A 251 -5.57 -9.19 -18.42
N ALA A 252 -6.00 -8.21 -19.22
CA ALA A 252 -5.11 -7.50 -20.13
C ALA A 252 -3.99 -6.73 -19.39
N TYR A 253 -4.32 -5.95 -18.36
CA TYR A 253 -3.35 -5.21 -17.55
C TYR A 253 -2.37 -6.14 -16.84
N ARG A 254 -2.87 -7.27 -16.33
CA ARG A 254 -2.03 -8.31 -15.76
C ARG A 254 -1.02 -8.85 -16.77
N ASN A 255 -1.47 -9.28 -17.94
CA ASN A 255 -0.59 -9.88 -18.95
C ASN A 255 0.39 -8.86 -19.52
N ALA A 256 -0.07 -7.64 -19.77
CA ALA A 256 0.77 -6.55 -20.24
C ALA A 256 1.87 -6.21 -19.23
N TYR A 257 1.53 -6.10 -17.94
CA TYR A 257 2.52 -5.85 -16.90
C TYR A 257 3.58 -6.95 -16.84
N VAL A 258 3.18 -8.23 -16.84
CA VAL A 258 4.10 -9.37 -16.83
C VAL A 258 5.04 -9.33 -18.03
N GLN A 259 4.50 -9.10 -19.24
CA GLN A 259 5.27 -9.05 -20.47
C GLN A 259 6.23 -7.85 -20.49
N ILE A 260 5.78 -6.66 -20.10
CA ILE A 260 6.63 -5.46 -20.03
C ILE A 260 7.79 -5.68 -19.05
N GLN A 261 7.54 -6.31 -17.90
CA GLN A 261 8.60 -6.60 -16.93
C GLN A 261 9.59 -7.65 -17.45
N ASP A 262 9.12 -8.68 -18.15
CA ASP A 262 9.99 -9.70 -18.74
C ASP A 262 10.86 -9.13 -19.86
N GLU A 263 10.33 -8.21 -20.67
CA GLU A 263 11.10 -7.48 -21.68
C GLU A 263 12.17 -6.57 -21.07
N ARG A 264 11.91 -6.00 -19.89
CA ARG A 264 12.87 -5.15 -19.16
C ARG A 264 13.94 -5.97 -18.45
N MET A 265 13.54 -7.07 -17.83
CA MET A 265 14.40 -7.97 -17.07
C MET A 265 13.98 -9.42 -17.36
N PRO A 266 14.66 -10.11 -18.29
CA PRO A 266 14.32 -11.48 -18.65
C PRO A 266 14.24 -12.41 -17.45
N GLY A 267 13.13 -13.15 -17.33
CA GLY A 267 12.87 -14.06 -16.20
C GLY A 267 12.09 -13.42 -15.05
N MET A 268 11.96 -12.09 -15.03
CA MET A 268 11.13 -11.39 -14.04
C MET A 268 9.63 -11.63 -14.28
N GLY A 269 9.21 -11.84 -15.55
CA GLY A 269 7.82 -12.09 -15.89
C GLY A 269 7.25 -13.31 -15.16
N LYS A 270 8.02 -14.41 -15.11
CA LYS A 270 7.61 -15.63 -14.40
C LYS A 270 7.43 -15.42 -12.90
N ALA A 271 8.32 -14.64 -12.28
CA ALA A 271 8.20 -14.30 -10.85
C ALA A 271 6.97 -13.42 -10.59
N MET A 272 6.74 -12.41 -11.44
CA MET A 272 5.58 -11.51 -11.32
C MET A 272 4.26 -12.23 -11.57
N ALA A 273 4.20 -13.09 -12.59
CA ALA A 273 3.02 -13.88 -12.90
C ALA A 273 2.59 -14.73 -11.70
N LYS A 274 3.55 -15.39 -11.05
CA LYS A 274 3.32 -16.20 -9.84
C LYS A 274 2.76 -15.38 -8.67
N ILE A 275 3.29 -14.17 -8.45
CA ILE A 275 2.79 -13.25 -7.42
C ILE A 275 1.35 -12.83 -7.73
N ILE A 276 1.09 -12.43 -8.97
CA ILE A 276 -0.24 -11.97 -9.38
C ILE A 276 -1.26 -13.11 -9.32
N ASP A 277 -0.90 -14.34 -9.72
CA ASP A 277 -1.76 -15.51 -9.60
C ASP A 277 -2.15 -15.78 -8.14
N ALA A 278 -1.19 -15.71 -7.22
CA ALA A 278 -1.45 -15.89 -5.81
C ALA A 278 -2.40 -14.81 -5.27
N VAL A 279 -2.23 -13.55 -5.69
CA VAL A 279 -3.15 -12.45 -5.33
C VAL A 279 -4.56 -12.66 -5.91
N ALA A 280 -4.66 -13.14 -7.14
CA ALA A 280 -5.93 -13.43 -7.78
C ALA A 280 -6.69 -14.55 -7.04
N GLN A 281 -5.99 -15.54 -6.49
CA GLN A 281 -6.61 -16.62 -5.70
C GLN A 281 -7.27 -16.13 -4.39
N MET A 282 -6.94 -14.92 -3.92
CA MET A 282 -7.62 -14.36 -2.74
C MET A 282 -9.06 -13.93 -3.05
N GLY A 283 -9.37 -13.60 -4.31
CA GLY A 283 -10.69 -13.09 -4.72
C GLY A 283 -11.42 -13.93 -5.78
N SER A 284 -10.88 -15.11 -6.14
CA SER A 284 -11.42 -16.06 -7.13
C SER A 284 -12.19 -15.42 -8.29
N PRO A 285 -11.52 -14.71 -9.21
CA PRO A 285 -12.20 -14.12 -10.37
C PRO A 285 -12.82 -15.22 -11.23
N ALA A 286 -14.03 -14.97 -11.73
CA ALA A 286 -14.68 -15.86 -12.68
C ALA A 286 -13.82 -16.01 -13.95
N PRO A 287 -13.70 -17.22 -14.52
CA PRO A 287 -12.93 -17.43 -15.74
C PRO A 287 -13.56 -16.66 -16.91
N LEU A 288 -12.71 -16.11 -17.78
CA LEU A 288 -13.17 -15.45 -19.00
C LEU A 288 -13.67 -16.47 -20.02
N THR A 289 -14.68 -16.09 -20.79
CA THR A 289 -15.06 -16.83 -22.01
C THR A 289 -13.96 -16.70 -23.08
N ALA A 290 -13.97 -17.59 -24.08
CA ALA A 290 -12.99 -17.54 -25.17
C ALA A 290 -13.01 -16.21 -25.94
N VAL A 291 -14.18 -15.58 -26.09
CA VAL A 291 -14.30 -14.26 -26.75
C VAL A 291 -13.65 -13.18 -25.89
N GLN A 292 -13.98 -13.14 -24.60
CA GLN A 292 -13.39 -12.18 -23.66
C GLN A 292 -11.87 -12.36 -23.51
N GLN A 293 -11.37 -13.60 -23.62
CA GLN A 293 -9.94 -13.85 -23.60
C GLN A 293 -9.24 -13.25 -24.83
N ARG A 294 -9.81 -13.43 -26.03
CA ARG A 294 -9.26 -12.81 -27.26
C ARG A 294 -9.26 -11.29 -27.19
N GLU A 295 -10.30 -10.69 -26.62
CA GLU A 295 -10.37 -9.24 -26.38
C GLU A 295 -9.28 -8.79 -25.40
N ALA A 296 -9.05 -9.55 -24.32
CA ALA A 296 -7.99 -9.27 -23.36
C ALA A 296 -6.60 -9.39 -24.01
N ASP A 297 -6.37 -10.38 -24.87
CA ASP A 297 -5.09 -10.57 -25.57
C ASP A 297 -4.83 -9.44 -26.59
N ALA A 298 -5.87 -8.98 -27.28
CA ALA A 298 -5.78 -7.83 -28.18
C ALA A 298 -5.43 -6.55 -27.41
N LEU A 299 -6.11 -6.29 -26.29
CA LEU A 299 -5.81 -5.15 -25.41
C LEU A 299 -4.39 -5.27 -24.82
N THR A 300 -3.98 -6.46 -24.38
CA THR A 300 -2.61 -6.71 -23.90
C THR A 300 -1.57 -6.27 -24.93
N THR A 301 -1.75 -6.70 -26.18
CA THR A 301 -0.86 -6.35 -27.29
C THR A 301 -0.76 -4.83 -27.48
N GLN A 302 -1.91 -4.14 -27.48
CA GLN A 302 -1.98 -2.68 -27.64
C GLN A 302 -1.19 -1.95 -26.55
N ILE A 303 -1.33 -2.38 -25.30
CA ILE A 303 -0.66 -1.80 -24.13
C ILE A 303 0.85 -2.01 -24.19
N VAL A 304 1.28 -3.24 -24.49
CA VAL A 304 2.70 -3.59 -24.62
C VAL A 304 3.35 -2.75 -25.73
N ASP A 305 2.69 -2.62 -26.88
CA ASP A 305 3.18 -1.80 -27.98
C ASP A 305 3.20 -0.31 -27.64
N ALA A 306 2.21 0.20 -26.90
CA ALA A 306 2.23 1.56 -26.37
C ALA A 306 3.44 1.78 -25.44
N SER A 307 3.69 0.85 -24.51
CA SER A 307 4.85 0.89 -23.61
C SER A 307 6.18 0.83 -24.36
N ARG A 308 6.27 0.03 -25.43
CA ARG A 308 7.46 -0.03 -26.29
C ARG A 308 7.69 1.28 -27.05
N ARG A 309 6.62 1.92 -27.55
CA ARG A 309 6.71 3.24 -28.21
C ARG A 309 7.17 4.31 -27.24
N ALA A 310 6.62 4.34 -26.03
CA ALA A 310 7.00 5.31 -25.00
C ALA A 310 8.47 5.17 -24.55
N ARG A 311 9.07 3.98 -24.67
CA ARG A 311 10.50 3.75 -24.37
C ARG A 311 11.47 4.19 -25.47
N LYS A 312 10.98 4.42 -26.70
CA LYS A 312 11.80 4.74 -27.88
C LYS A 312 11.78 6.22 -28.24
N GLY A 313 10.84 6.99 -27.71
CA GLY A 313 10.77 8.46 -27.85
C GLY A 313 11.42 9.13 -26.66
#